data_AF-A0A7S2G7R8-F1
#
_entry.id   AF-A0A7S2G7R8-F1
#
_cell.length_a   1.000
_cell.length_b   1.000
_cell.length_c   1.000
_cell.angle_alpha   90.00
_cell.angle_beta   90.00
_cell.angle_gamma   90.00
#
_symmetry.space_group_name_H-M   'P 1'
#
loop_
_entity.id
_entity.type
_entity.pdbx_description
1 polymer ?
#
loop_
_entity_poly.entity_id
_entity_poly.type
_entity_poly.pdbx_seq_one_letter_code
_entity_poly.pdbx_strand_id
1 'polypeptide(L)'
;VTATPEDMGRVLLYGGTQGPDATKTRVMMALGCSSKDIVIKNRPMGGSFGGKFTKQLPAFCAAAVACKALGRPVRVAMDIHTDMGCCGNTRHIVKCHYRVASTKEGKLVAFDNTLYVDAGFANDYTDYIVDEMMKRQDL
;
A
#
# COMPACT_ATOMS: atom_id res chain seq x y z
N VAL A 1 -5.47 2.28 13.47
CA VAL A 1 -6.60 1.33 13.27
C VAL A 1 -7.18 0.96 14.62
N THR A 2 -8.50 0.94 14.75
CA THR A 2 -9.19 0.43 15.95
C THR A 2 -10.00 -0.78 15.54
N ALA A 3 -9.81 -1.90 16.23
CA ALA A 3 -10.59 -3.12 16.09
C ALA A 3 -11.49 -3.29 17.32
N THR A 4 -12.75 -3.63 17.12
CA THR A 4 -13.74 -3.86 18.18
C THR A 4 -14.35 -5.24 17.95
N PRO A 5 -14.42 -6.10 18.98
CA PRO A 5 -15.12 -7.38 18.86
C PRO A 5 -16.63 -7.13 18.81
N GLU A 6 -17.33 -7.88 17.99
CA GLU A 6 -18.79 -7.89 17.88
C GLU A 6 -19.34 -9.29 18.17
N ASP A 7 -20.67 -9.38 18.28
CA ASP A 7 -21.37 -10.65 18.52
C ASP A 7 -20.99 -11.72 17.49
N MET A 8 -21.00 -12.97 17.93
CA MET A 8 -20.64 -14.15 17.13
C MET A 8 -19.20 -14.13 16.61
N GLY A 9 -18.28 -13.49 17.33
CA GLY A 9 -16.85 -13.50 17.01
C GLY A 9 -16.47 -12.65 15.79
N ARG A 10 -17.36 -11.74 15.40
CA ARG A 10 -17.12 -10.77 14.32
C ARG A 10 -16.17 -9.67 14.78
N VAL A 11 -15.48 -9.04 13.84
CA VAL A 11 -14.55 -7.94 14.12
C VAL A 11 -14.91 -6.73 13.28
N LEU A 12 -15.20 -5.62 13.96
CA LEU A 12 -15.41 -4.32 13.35
C LEU A 12 -14.12 -3.51 13.39
N LEU A 13 -13.62 -3.11 12.23
CA LEU A 13 -12.39 -2.33 12.07
C LEU A 13 -12.72 -0.91 11.65
N TYR A 14 -12.08 0.05 12.31
CA TYR A 14 -12.10 1.46 11.97
C TYR A 14 -10.69 1.91 11.59
N GLY A 15 -10.56 2.54 10.44
CA GLY A 15 -9.29 3.07 9.98
C GLY A 15 -9.42 3.77 8.64
N GLY A 16 -8.35 4.42 8.21
CA GLY A 16 -8.27 5.02 6.89
C GLY A 16 -7.55 4.06 5.92
N THR A 17 -8.22 3.69 4.84
CA THR A 17 -7.66 2.91 3.73
C THR A 17 -8.19 3.43 2.39
N GLN A 18 -7.36 3.34 1.36
CA GLN A 18 -7.73 3.59 -0.04
C GLN A 18 -8.32 2.36 -0.74
N GLY A 19 -8.19 1.16 -0.15
CA GLY A 19 -8.64 -0.10 -0.72
C GLY A 19 -9.36 -0.94 0.35
N PRO A 20 -10.62 -0.62 0.71
CA PRO A 20 -11.33 -1.32 1.77
C PRO A 20 -11.55 -2.81 1.46
N ASP A 21 -11.86 -3.18 0.21
CA ASP A 21 -12.09 -4.59 -0.17
C ASP A 21 -10.80 -5.42 -0.13
N ALA A 22 -9.70 -4.87 -0.62
CA ALA A 22 -8.38 -5.48 -0.51
C ALA A 22 -7.97 -5.63 0.95
N THR A 23 -8.21 -4.60 1.78
CA THR A 23 -7.92 -4.65 3.21
C THR A 23 -8.75 -5.72 3.92
N LYS A 24 -10.06 -5.79 3.63
CA LYS A 24 -10.97 -6.80 4.17
C LYS A 24 -10.49 -8.21 3.84
N THR A 25 -10.13 -8.43 2.58
CA THR A 25 -9.61 -9.73 2.11
C THR A 25 -8.35 -10.15 2.88
N ARG A 26 -7.41 -9.23 3.09
CA ARG A 26 -6.17 -9.53 3.82
C ARG A 26 -6.39 -9.80 5.30
N VAL A 27 -7.30 -9.07 5.94
CA VAL A 27 -7.72 -9.35 7.33
C VAL A 27 -8.40 -10.71 7.44
N MET A 28 -9.28 -11.06 6.50
CA MET A 28 -9.94 -12.38 6.46
C MET A 28 -8.91 -13.51 6.40
N MET A 29 -7.91 -13.37 5.52
CA MET A 29 -6.81 -14.33 5.38
C MET A 29 -6.01 -14.44 6.68
N ALA A 30 -5.67 -13.31 7.32
CA ALA A 30 -4.90 -13.30 8.57
C ALA A 30 -5.65 -13.97 9.73
N LEU A 31 -6.99 -13.91 9.75
CA LEU A 31 -7.83 -14.47 10.80
C LEU A 31 -8.41 -15.87 10.49
N GLY A 32 -8.19 -16.36 9.26
CA GLY A 32 -8.82 -17.59 8.77
C GLY A 32 -10.35 -17.57 8.84
N CYS A 33 -10.96 -16.42 8.51
CA CYS A 33 -12.42 -16.22 8.64
C CYS A 33 -13.08 -15.80 7.32
N SER A 34 -14.41 -15.78 7.32
CA SER A 34 -15.20 -15.47 6.14
C SER A 34 -15.51 -13.97 6.03
N SER A 35 -15.96 -13.53 4.86
CA SER A 35 -16.22 -12.11 4.61
C SER A 35 -17.33 -11.52 5.46
N LYS A 36 -18.28 -12.32 5.96
CA LYS A 36 -19.35 -11.85 6.87
C LYS A 36 -18.82 -11.53 8.28
N ASP A 37 -17.64 -12.06 8.62
CA ASP A 37 -17.08 -11.93 9.97
C ASP A 37 -16.31 -10.62 10.16
N ILE A 38 -16.00 -9.92 9.06
CA ILE A 38 -15.19 -8.70 9.04
C ILE A 38 -15.96 -7.54 8.42
N VAL A 39 -16.03 -6.45 9.18
CA VAL A 39 -16.58 -5.17 8.70
C VAL A 39 -15.49 -4.11 8.82
N ILE A 40 -15.27 -3.34 7.75
CA ILE A 40 -14.37 -2.18 7.76
C ILE A 40 -15.21 -0.92 7.60
N LYS A 41 -15.16 -0.03 8.59
CA LYS A 41 -15.71 1.32 8.53
C LYS A 41 -14.57 2.29 8.25
N ASN A 42 -14.48 2.74 7.00
CA ASN A 42 -13.45 3.68 6.58
C ASN A 42 -13.67 5.05 7.23
N ARG A 43 -12.62 5.66 7.76
CA ARG A 43 -12.65 7.03 8.31
C ARG A 43 -11.94 8.00 7.38
N PRO A 44 -12.30 9.30 7.39
CA PRO A 44 -11.57 10.32 6.66
C PRO A 44 -10.07 10.23 6.95
N MET A 45 -9.27 10.25 5.89
CA MET A 45 -7.82 10.18 5.95
C MET A 45 -7.24 11.59 5.91
N GLY A 46 -6.39 11.94 6.88
CA GLY A 46 -5.58 13.17 6.84
C GLY A 46 -4.41 13.05 5.85
N GLY A 47 -4.71 12.79 4.58
CA GLY A 47 -3.71 12.48 3.55
C GLY A 47 -3.38 10.99 3.44
N SER A 48 -3.03 10.56 2.23
CA SER A 48 -2.72 9.16 1.91
C SER A 48 -1.70 9.00 0.79
N PHE A 49 -1.86 9.72 -0.33
CA PHE A 49 -0.88 9.78 -1.44
C PHE A 49 -0.38 8.41 -1.96
N GLY A 50 -1.22 7.36 -1.89
CA GLY A 50 -0.88 5.99 -2.29
C GLY A 50 -0.42 5.09 -1.14
N GLY A 51 0.07 5.66 -0.03
CA GLY A 51 0.64 4.91 1.10
C GLY A 51 -0.38 4.09 1.91
N LYS A 52 -1.69 4.36 1.79
CA LYS A 52 -2.74 3.59 2.50
C LYS A 52 -3.57 2.70 1.57
N PHE A 53 -2.99 2.24 0.46
CA PHE A 53 -3.59 1.18 -0.34
C PHE A 53 -3.15 -0.21 0.15
N THR A 54 -1.84 -0.47 0.25
CA THR A 54 -1.30 -1.76 0.74
C THR A 54 -0.43 -1.64 2.00
N LYS A 55 0.28 -0.54 2.23
CA LYS A 55 1.24 -0.46 3.34
C LYS A 55 0.59 -0.43 4.72
N GLN A 56 -0.67 -0.03 4.82
CA GLN A 56 -1.46 -0.05 6.05
C GLN A 56 -1.97 -1.45 6.45
N LEU A 57 -1.89 -2.44 5.55
CA LEU A 57 -2.45 -3.77 5.77
C LEU A 57 -1.92 -4.46 7.05
N PRO A 58 -0.62 -4.42 7.38
CA PRO A 58 -0.10 -5.01 8.61
C PRO A 58 -0.77 -4.42 9.87
N ALA A 59 -1.02 -3.12 9.90
CA ALA A 59 -1.69 -2.47 11.04
C ALA A 59 -3.15 -2.92 11.19
N PHE A 60 -3.86 -3.15 10.08
CA PHE A 60 -5.21 -3.70 10.11
C PHE A 60 -5.23 -5.16 10.56
N CYS A 61 -4.37 -6.00 10.00
CA CYS A 61 -4.26 -7.41 10.38
C CYS A 61 -3.85 -7.57 11.86
N ALA A 62 -2.84 -6.83 12.32
CA ALA A 62 -2.39 -6.86 13.71
C ALA A 62 -3.49 -6.44 14.68
N ALA A 63 -4.23 -5.35 14.39
CA ALA A 63 -5.34 -4.92 15.21
C ALA A 63 -6.45 -5.98 15.29
N ALA A 64 -6.78 -6.61 14.16
CA ALA A 64 -7.80 -7.64 14.09
C ALA A 64 -7.42 -8.92 14.85
N VAL A 65 -6.17 -9.40 14.66
CA VAL A 65 -5.61 -10.57 15.37
C VAL A 65 -5.58 -10.31 16.89
N ALA A 66 -5.06 -9.17 17.31
CA ALA A 66 -4.99 -8.81 18.73
C ALA A 66 -6.40 -8.67 19.35
N CYS A 67 -7.34 -8.07 18.63
CA CYS A 67 -8.73 -7.94 19.07
C CYS A 67 -9.38 -9.32 19.30
N LYS A 68 -9.22 -10.24 18.34
CA LYS A 68 -9.76 -11.60 18.44
C LYS A 68 -9.10 -12.40 19.56
N ALA A 69 -7.79 -12.28 19.72
CA ALA A 69 -7.04 -12.99 20.77
C ALA A 69 -7.37 -12.48 22.19
N LEU A 70 -7.56 -11.17 22.35
CA LEU A 70 -7.81 -10.55 23.66
C LEU A 70 -9.30 -10.44 24.01
N GLY A 71 -10.20 -10.63 23.05
CA GLY A 71 -11.65 -10.51 23.26
C GLY A 71 -12.11 -9.11 23.66
N ARG A 72 -11.34 -8.06 23.34
CA ARG A 72 -11.62 -6.68 23.73
C ARG A 72 -11.18 -5.70 22.64
N PRO A 73 -11.71 -4.46 22.63
CA PRO A 73 -11.28 -3.45 21.66
C PRO A 73 -9.77 -3.20 21.73
N VAL A 74 -9.13 -3.10 20.56
CA VAL A 74 -7.69 -2.85 20.42
C VAL A 74 -7.48 -1.67 19.46
N ARG A 75 -6.55 -0.78 19.81
CA ARG A 75 -6.11 0.30 18.91
C ARG A 75 -4.63 0.17 18.60
N VAL A 76 -4.31 0.12 17.32
CA VAL A 76 -2.94 0.23 16.79
C VAL A 76 -2.79 1.64 16.23
N ALA A 77 -1.92 2.42 16.85
CA ALA A 77 -1.48 3.72 16.37
C ALA A 77 0.04 3.70 16.31
N MET A 78 0.59 3.94 15.12
CA MET A 78 2.04 4.00 14.92
C MET A 78 2.48 5.45 15.12
N ASP A 79 3.61 5.64 15.80
CA ASP A 79 4.34 6.90 15.74
C ASP A 79 4.99 7.06 14.35
N ILE A 80 5.48 8.26 14.08
CA ILE A 80 6.05 8.60 12.77
C ILE A 80 7.30 7.77 12.42
N HIS A 81 8.13 7.40 13.39
CA HIS A 81 9.34 6.62 13.13
C HIS A 81 8.99 5.18 12.77
N THR A 82 8.04 4.59 13.51
CA THR A 82 7.50 3.26 13.21
C THR A 82 6.80 3.25 11.85
N ASP A 83 5.98 4.26 11.54
CA ASP A 83 5.29 4.34 10.26
C ASP A 83 6.28 4.51 9.09
N MET A 84 7.29 5.37 9.24
CA MET A 84 8.32 5.55 8.21
C MET A 84 9.20 4.30 8.03
N GLY A 85 9.52 3.58 9.12
CA GLY A 85 10.30 2.34 9.05
C GLY A 85 9.53 1.17 8.43
N CYS A 86 8.25 1.02 8.77
CA CYS A 86 7.42 -0.09 8.31
C CYS A 86 6.75 0.16 6.95
N CYS A 87 6.25 1.39 6.74
CA CYS A 87 5.35 1.76 5.64
C CYS A 87 5.91 2.85 4.72
N GLY A 88 6.97 3.56 5.15
CA GLY A 88 7.43 4.80 4.52
C GLY A 88 7.99 4.66 3.10
N ASN A 89 8.43 3.47 2.69
CA ASN A 89 8.90 3.24 1.33
C ASN A 89 7.72 3.07 0.35
N THR A 90 7.14 4.20 -0.04
CA THR A 90 5.97 4.28 -0.95
C THR A 90 6.34 4.66 -2.37
N ARG A 91 7.44 5.40 -2.56
CA ARG A 91 7.96 5.79 -3.86
C ARG A 91 9.22 4.99 -4.14
N HIS A 92 9.24 4.31 -5.28
CA HIS A 92 10.41 3.57 -5.72
C HIS A 92 11.60 4.49 -5.94
N ILE A 93 12.78 4.01 -5.53
CA ILE A 93 14.05 4.57 -5.97
C ILE A 93 14.27 4.10 -7.40
N VAL A 94 14.48 5.04 -8.32
CA VAL A 94 14.64 4.75 -9.75
C VAL A 94 16.00 5.23 -10.22
N LYS A 95 16.74 4.35 -10.88
CA LYS A 95 17.97 4.69 -11.61
C LYS A 95 17.70 4.55 -13.10
N CYS A 96 18.03 5.60 -13.84
CA CYS A 96 17.74 5.72 -15.27
C CYS A 96 19.04 5.79 -16.05
N HIS A 97 19.24 4.89 -17.01
CA HIS A 97 20.33 4.94 -17.97
C HIS A 97 19.73 5.23 -19.34
N TYR A 98 19.97 6.44 -19.87
CA TYR A 98 19.35 6.87 -21.12
C TYR A 98 20.38 7.44 -22.10
N ARG A 99 20.03 7.38 -23.39
CA ARG A 99 20.72 8.03 -24.49
C ARG A 99 19.69 8.82 -25.30
N VAL A 100 20.07 10.04 -25.67
CA VAL A 100 19.23 10.92 -26.49
C VAL A 100 20.03 11.37 -27.71
N ALA A 101 19.43 11.34 -28.88
CA ALA A 101 20.00 11.91 -30.10
C ALA A 101 19.25 13.19 -30.48
N SER A 102 19.99 14.21 -30.95
CA SER A 102 19.42 15.47 -31.43
C SER A 102 20.02 15.90 -32.77
N THR A 103 19.26 16.68 -33.54
CA THR A 103 19.77 17.39 -34.73
C THR A 103 20.66 18.57 -34.32
N LYS A 104 21.32 19.21 -35.30
CA LYS A 104 22.14 20.42 -35.06
C LYS A 104 21.31 21.61 -34.57
N GLU A 105 20.03 21.63 -34.92
CA GLU A 105 19.04 22.64 -34.52
C GLU A 105 18.42 22.33 -33.14
N GLY A 106 18.84 21.23 -32.49
CA GLY A 106 18.39 20.86 -31.15
C GLY A 106 17.11 20.01 -31.09
N LYS A 107 16.58 19.55 -32.23
CA LYS A 107 15.39 18.66 -32.24
C LYS A 107 15.78 17.25 -31.81
N LEU A 108 15.09 16.67 -30.83
CA LEU A 108 15.30 15.27 -30.41
C LEU A 108 14.75 14.30 -31.47
N VAL A 109 15.51 13.24 -31.78
CA VAL A 109 15.19 12.29 -32.86
C VAL A 109 15.29 10.81 -32.46
N ALA A 110 16.00 10.48 -31.38
CA ALA A 110 16.00 9.15 -30.81
C ALA A 110 16.14 9.22 -29.28
N PHE A 111 15.47 8.31 -28.59
CA PHE A 111 15.53 8.14 -27.14
C PHE A 111 15.59 6.64 -26.85
N ASP A 112 16.63 6.22 -26.14
CA ASP A 112 16.84 4.85 -25.67
C ASP A 112 17.01 4.91 -24.15
N ASN A 113 16.26 4.10 -23.41
CA ASN A 113 16.20 4.18 -21.96
C ASN A 113 16.11 2.81 -21.31
N THR A 114 16.88 2.63 -20.24
CA THR A 114 16.79 1.49 -19.32
C THR A 114 16.53 1.99 -17.90
N LEU A 115 15.41 1.58 -17.31
CA LEU A 115 15.05 1.88 -15.92
C LEU A 115 15.39 0.71 -15.00
N TYR A 116 16.02 1.02 -13.87
CA TYR A 116 16.18 0.13 -12.73
C TYR A 116 15.33 0.68 -11.58
N VAL A 117 14.40 -0.13 -11.07
CA VAL A 117 13.42 0.27 -10.06
C VAL A 117 13.60 -0.60 -8.83
N ASP A 118 13.86 0.01 -7.67
CA ASP A 118 13.99 -0.71 -6.41
C ASP A 118 12.60 -1.03 -5.83
N ALA A 119 12.18 -2.29 -5.97
CA ALA A 119 10.92 -2.81 -5.46
C ALA A 119 10.92 -3.08 -3.94
N GLY A 120 12.09 -3.03 -3.29
CA GLY A 120 12.25 -3.45 -1.90
C GLY A 120 12.02 -4.96 -1.71
N PHE A 121 11.48 -5.35 -0.55
CA PHE A 121 11.38 -6.76 -0.16
C PHE A 121 10.26 -7.55 -0.87
N ALA A 122 9.27 -6.85 -1.45
CA ALA A 122 8.12 -7.46 -2.08
C ALA A 122 7.64 -6.61 -3.26
N ASN A 123 7.19 -7.29 -4.33
CA ASN A 123 6.81 -6.64 -5.57
C ASN A 123 5.67 -5.62 -5.40
N ASP A 124 4.66 -5.91 -4.59
CA ASP A 124 3.52 -5.02 -4.32
C ASP A 124 2.91 -4.44 -5.62
N TYR A 125 3.00 -3.13 -5.84
CA TYR A 125 2.51 -2.45 -7.06
C TYR A 125 3.64 -2.09 -8.05
N THR A 126 4.86 -2.59 -7.87
CA THR A 126 6.03 -2.18 -8.67
C THR A 126 5.81 -2.42 -10.16
N ASP A 127 5.31 -3.59 -10.58
CA ASP A 127 5.07 -3.88 -12.00
C ASP A 127 4.12 -2.87 -12.66
N TYR A 128 3.03 -2.53 -11.97
CA TYR A 128 2.09 -1.51 -12.45
C TYR A 128 2.75 -0.14 -12.56
N ILE A 129 3.57 0.25 -11.58
CA ILE A 129 4.29 1.53 -11.60
C ILE A 129 5.32 1.56 -12.73
N VAL A 130 6.04 0.46 -12.98
CA VAL A 130 6.99 0.36 -14.09
C VAL A 130 6.28 0.49 -15.43
N ASP A 131 5.14 -0.19 -15.61
CA ASP A 131 4.32 -0.05 -16.82
C ASP A 131 3.89 1.41 -17.05
N GLU A 132 3.40 2.10 -16.01
CA GLU A 132 3.07 3.52 -16.09
C GLU A 132 4.28 4.42 -16.40
N MET A 133 5.48 4.09 -15.88
CA MET A 133 6.71 4.82 -16.19
C MET A 133 7.16 4.67 -17.65
N MET A 134 6.83 3.53 -18.28
CA MET A 134 7.24 3.24 -19.66
C MET A 134 6.25 3.79 -20.71
N LYS A 135 4.98 4.04 -20.35
CA LYS A 135 3.90 4.50 -21.26
C LYS A 135 4.15 5.81 -22.02
N ARG A 136 5.22 6.55 -21.73
CA ARG A 136 5.51 7.87 -22.33
C ARG A 136 6.98 8.04 -22.70
N GLN A 137 7.62 6.96 -23.12
CA GLN A 137 9.04 6.98 -23.49
C GLN A 137 9.30 7.04 -24.99
N ASP A 138 8.24 7.19 -25.79
CA ASP A 138 8.37 7.42 -27.22
C ASP A 138 8.61 8.92 -27.51
N LEU A 139 9.41 9.22 -28.54
CA LEU A 139 9.67 10.59 -29.03
C LEU A 139 8.57 11.09 -29.98
#